data_AF-A0A952TR42-F1
#
_entry.id   AF-A0A952TR42-F1
#
_cell.length_a   1.000
_cell.length_b   1.000
_cell.length_c   1.000
_cell.angle_alpha   90.00
_cell.angle_beta   90.00
_cell.angle_gamma   90.00
#
_symmetry.space_group_name_H-M   'P 1'
#
loop_
_entity.id
_entity.type
_entity.pdbx_description
1 polymer ?
#
loop_
_entity_poly.entity_id
_entity_poly.type
_entity_poly.pdbx_seq_one_letter_code
_entity_poly.pdbx_strand_id
1 'polypeptide(L)'
;MPDTWNCALEQTEWVCRSGDQKESREAIIILTAKEVGPMDTFEAYIAHLNTAQQVTYRSMGTTTSRVIYPPKRVSINEHPWVDGLHLGSEVPSYFTRYLATIKDRIAVLVTFSAHRDHYAKYSTAFFRAVNSLRVIATKNLLADPSAGPLRPSDGSSFSNAGGAMPGDLEGGEAGFGDALGGGGGKMKNILLAIALILAAGGGYIFMKSRKK
;
A
#
# COMPACT_ATOMS: atom_id res chain seq x y z
N MET A 1 11.07 -7.53 10.46
CA MET A 1 10.85 -7.49 8.99
C MET A 1 11.75 -8.54 8.36
N PRO A 2 11.49 -9.01 7.13
CA PRO A 2 12.42 -9.92 6.45
C PRO A 2 13.81 -9.26 6.29
N ASP A 3 14.88 -10.04 6.37
CA ASP A 3 16.26 -9.53 6.31
C ASP A 3 16.62 -8.89 4.96
N THR A 4 15.83 -9.16 3.92
CA THR A 4 15.98 -8.57 2.58
C THR A 4 15.44 -7.14 2.48
N TRP A 5 14.85 -6.60 3.55
CA TRP A 5 14.29 -5.25 3.58
C TRP A 5 15.32 -4.24 4.05
N ASN A 6 15.48 -3.16 3.29
CA ASN A 6 16.34 -2.05 3.63
C ASN A 6 15.50 -0.82 3.95
N CYS A 7 15.88 -0.09 5.00
CA CYS A 7 15.26 1.16 5.39
C CYS A 7 16.24 2.31 5.17
N ALA A 8 15.81 3.32 4.42
CA ALA A 8 16.59 4.53 4.20
C ALA A 8 15.82 5.74 4.75
N LEU A 9 16.56 6.72 5.28
CA LEU A 9 15.99 8.01 5.66
C LEU A 9 15.85 8.86 4.40
N GLU A 10 14.62 9.03 3.92
CA GLU A 10 14.28 9.91 2.81
C GLU A 10 13.65 11.19 3.36
N GLN A 11 14.39 12.29 3.30
CA GLN A 11 14.05 13.55 3.97
C GLN A 11 13.96 13.41 5.49
N THR A 12 12.79 13.05 6.02
CA THR A 12 12.51 12.93 7.46
C THR A 12 11.75 11.66 7.80
N GLU A 13 11.54 10.81 6.80
CA GLU A 13 10.75 9.61 6.87
C GLU A 13 11.66 8.42 6.61
N TRP A 14 11.49 7.36 7.39
CA TRP A 14 12.14 6.10 7.12
C TRP A 14 11.30 5.32 6.13
N VAL A 15 11.83 5.12 4.93
CA VAL A 15 11.20 4.36 3.86
C VAL A 15 11.86 2.99 3.79
N CYS A 16 11.10 1.94 4.09
CA CYS A 16 11.55 0.56 4.10
C CYS A 16 10.93 -0.23 2.94
N ARG A 17 11.77 -0.86 2.11
CA ARG A 17 11.37 -1.65 0.94
C ARG A 17 12.26 -2.89 0.79
N SER A 18 11.81 -3.88 0.03
CA SER A 18 12.67 -5.01 -0.35
C SER A 18 13.86 -4.51 -1.18
N GLY A 19 15.03 -5.11 -0.98
CA GLY A 19 16.21 -4.90 -1.82
C GLY A 19 16.05 -5.52 -3.22
N ASP A 20 15.09 -6.43 -3.41
CA ASP A 20 14.73 -6.92 -4.73
C ASP A 20 13.88 -5.90 -5.50
N GLN A 21 14.24 -5.63 -6.75
CA GLN A 21 13.63 -4.57 -7.55
C GLN A 21 12.16 -4.84 -7.91
N LYS A 22 11.76 -6.11 -8.02
CA LYS A 22 10.37 -6.47 -8.31
C LYS A 22 9.54 -6.34 -7.04
N GLU A 23 10.03 -6.91 -5.95
CA GLU A 23 9.33 -6.88 -4.66
C GLU A 23 9.26 -5.50 -4.02
N SER A 24 10.22 -4.61 -4.31
CA SER A 24 10.20 -3.23 -3.83
C SER A 24 8.96 -2.47 -4.32
N ARG A 25 8.37 -2.90 -5.44
CA ARG A 25 7.10 -2.40 -6.00
C ARG A 25 5.89 -3.25 -5.64
N GLU A 26 6.02 -4.19 -4.72
CA GLU A 26 4.89 -4.97 -4.20
C GLU A 26 4.48 -4.46 -2.82
N ALA A 27 5.43 -3.98 -2.02
CA ALA A 27 5.21 -3.54 -0.66
C ALA A 27 6.21 -2.47 -0.19
N ILE A 28 5.74 -1.61 0.71
CA ILE A 28 6.51 -0.51 1.30
C ILE A 28 6.02 -0.24 2.73
N ILE A 29 6.93 0.14 3.61
CA ILE A 29 6.63 0.64 4.94
C ILE A 29 7.22 2.02 5.08
N ILE A 30 6.43 2.97 5.59
CA ILE A 30 6.90 4.31 5.89
C ILE A 30 6.71 4.56 7.38
N LEU A 31 7.76 5.06 8.03
CA LEU A 31 7.73 5.49 9.42
C LEU A 31 8.05 6.98 9.47
N THR A 32 7.17 7.74 10.12
CA THR A 32 7.38 9.16 10.39
C THR A 32 7.15 9.45 11.86
N ALA A 33 7.97 10.35 12.40
CA ALA A 33 7.85 10.86 13.76
C ALA A 33 8.03 12.38 13.75
N LYS A 34 7.21 13.08 14.51
CA LYS A 34 7.24 14.55 14.63
C LYS A 34 6.88 14.99 16.03
N GLU A 35 7.15 16.26 16.33
CA GLU A 35 6.60 16.87 17.53
C GLU A 35 5.06 16.91 17.46
N VAL A 36 4.40 16.59 18.57
CA VAL A 36 2.95 16.61 18.69
C VAL A 36 2.41 18.00 18.43
N GLY A 37 1.46 18.11 17.50
CA GLY A 37 0.69 19.32 17.24
C GLY A 37 -0.71 19.33 17.86
N PRO A 38 -1.42 20.47 17.77
CA PRO A 38 -2.80 20.57 18.26
C PRO A 38 -3.78 19.61 17.57
N MET A 39 -3.45 19.17 16.35
CA MET A 39 -4.27 18.23 15.56
C MET A 39 -3.85 16.77 15.74
N ASP A 40 -2.78 16.51 16.50
CA ASP A 40 -2.29 15.18 16.80
C ASP A 40 -3.02 14.65 18.05
N THR A 41 -4.25 14.21 17.85
CA THR A 41 -5.06 13.52 18.86
C THR A 41 -5.60 12.23 18.29
N PHE A 42 -5.83 11.22 19.14
CA PHE A 42 -6.41 9.96 18.70
C PHE A 42 -7.78 10.15 18.05
N GLU A 43 -8.59 11.09 18.55
CA GLU A 43 -9.89 11.46 17.99
C GLU A 43 -9.75 12.05 16.58
N ALA A 44 -8.82 12.97 16.39
CA ALA A 44 -8.55 13.55 15.07
C ALA A 44 -8.04 12.49 14.08
N TYR A 45 -7.19 11.56 14.54
CA TYR A 45 -6.69 10.46 13.73
C TYR A 45 -7.82 9.52 13.29
N ILE A 46 -8.70 9.14 14.22
CA ILE A 46 -9.87 8.31 13.93
C ILE A 46 -10.82 9.05 12.97
N ALA A 47 -11.09 10.34 13.19
CA ALA A 47 -11.95 11.11 12.29
C ALA A 47 -11.37 11.19 10.87
N HIS A 48 -10.07 11.45 10.76
CA HIS A 48 -9.36 11.48 9.49
C HIS A 48 -9.45 10.12 8.76
N LEU A 49 -9.09 9.03 9.45
CA LEU A 49 -9.09 7.69 8.87
C LEU A 49 -10.50 7.10 8.64
N ASN A 50 -11.55 7.67 9.22
CA ASN A 50 -12.94 7.30 8.89
C ASN A 50 -13.42 7.93 7.58
N THR A 51 -12.65 8.85 7.02
CA THR A 51 -13.04 9.59 5.82
C THR A 51 -12.31 9.03 4.61
N ALA A 52 -13.05 8.68 3.56
CA ALA A 52 -12.47 8.36 2.26
C ALA A 52 -11.75 9.59 1.70
N GLN A 53 -10.52 9.42 1.24
CA GLN A 53 -9.67 10.52 0.80
C GLN A 53 -9.78 10.70 -0.71
N GLN A 54 -9.82 11.95 -1.17
CA GLN A 54 -9.63 12.24 -2.59
C GLN A 54 -8.14 12.31 -2.88
N VAL A 55 -7.67 11.45 -3.78
CA VAL A 55 -6.25 11.30 -4.11
C VAL A 55 -6.07 11.55 -5.60
N THR A 56 -5.18 12.48 -5.95
CA THR A 56 -4.85 12.79 -7.34
C THR A 56 -3.58 12.08 -7.73
N TYR A 57 -3.69 11.09 -8.60
CA TYR A 57 -2.56 10.34 -9.14
C TYR A 57 -2.05 10.97 -10.43
N ARG A 58 -0.73 10.91 -10.62
CA ARG A 58 -0.10 11.44 -11.85
C ARG A 58 -0.60 10.77 -13.13
N SER A 59 -0.88 9.46 -13.07
CA SER A 59 -1.23 8.64 -14.23
C SER A 59 -2.75 8.47 -14.46
N MET A 60 -3.57 8.61 -13.41
CA MET A 60 -4.99 8.24 -13.44
C MET A 60 -5.96 9.37 -13.05
N GLY A 61 -5.45 10.56 -12.74
CA GLY A 61 -6.27 11.68 -12.27
C GLY A 61 -6.77 11.48 -10.85
N THR A 62 -7.83 12.20 -10.48
CA THR A 62 -8.39 12.19 -9.13
C THR A 62 -9.33 11.02 -8.92
N THR A 63 -9.08 10.25 -7.86
CA THR A 63 -9.90 9.13 -7.42
C THR A 63 -10.25 9.28 -5.94
N THR A 64 -11.20 8.49 -5.46
CA THR A 64 -11.55 8.43 -4.03
C THR A 64 -11.12 7.10 -3.46
N SER A 65 -10.37 7.14 -2.35
CA SER A 65 -9.94 5.95 -1.61
C SER A 65 -11.13 5.22 -0.98
N ARG A 66 -10.92 4.00 -0.52
CA ARG A 66 -11.94 3.22 0.20
C ARG A 66 -11.45 2.85 1.59
N VAL A 67 -12.25 3.14 2.60
CA VAL A 67 -12.05 2.63 3.96
C VAL A 67 -12.45 1.16 3.97
N ILE A 68 -11.49 0.27 4.22
CA ILE A 68 -11.70 -1.19 4.24
C ILE A 68 -11.98 -1.65 5.67
N TYR A 69 -11.17 -1.18 6.62
CA TYR A 69 -11.43 -1.34 8.05
C TYR A 69 -11.47 0.03 8.70
N PRO A 70 -12.61 0.40 9.32
CA PRO A 70 -12.72 1.64 10.07
C PRO A 70 -11.63 1.71 11.16
N PRO A 71 -11.01 2.88 11.35
CA PRO A 71 -10.00 3.07 12.37
C PRO A 71 -10.58 2.80 13.76
N LYS A 72 -9.80 2.09 14.57
CA LYS A 72 -10.13 1.82 15.98
C LYS A 72 -8.90 1.98 16.85
N ARG A 73 -9.14 2.21 18.15
CA ARG A 73 -8.07 2.12 19.14
C ARG A 73 -7.72 0.65 19.40
N VAL A 74 -6.44 0.36 19.41
CA VAL A 74 -5.88 -0.94 19.77
C VAL A 74 -4.74 -0.73 20.77
N SER A 75 -4.41 -1.77 21.54
CA SER A 75 -3.21 -1.77 22.38
C SER A 75 -2.19 -2.70 21.76
N ILE A 76 -0.99 -2.19 21.50
CA ILE A 76 0.14 -2.95 20.95
C ILE A 76 1.30 -2.75 21.92
N ASN A 77 1.79 -3.84 22.50
CA ASN A 77 2.81 -3.81 23.56
C ASN A 77 2.45 -2.82 24.69
N GLU A 78 1.20 -2.90 25.16
CA GLU A 78 0.64 -2.06 26.26
C GLU A 78 0.61 -0.56 25.98
N HIS A 79 0.81 -0.15 24.73
CA HIS A 79 0.73 1.23 24.29
C HIS A 79 -0.51 1.41 23.38
N PRO A 80 -1.31 2.48 23.55
CA PRO A 80 -2.44 2.74 22.68
C PRO A 80 -1.98 3.13 21.27
N TRP A 81 -2.70 2.67 20.25
CA TRP A 81 -2.53 3.03 18.84
C TRP A 81 -3.91 3.21 18.20
N VAL A 82 -3.97 3.98 17.12
CA VAL A 82 -5.08 3.96 16.16
C VAL A 82 -4.66 3.11 14.97
N ASP A 83 -5.48 2.13 14.64
CA ASP A 83 -5.26 1.16 13.56
C ASP A 83 -6.43 1.19 12.57
N GLY A 84 -6.15 1.46 11.30
CA GLY A 84 -7.12 1.49 10.21
C GLY A 84 -6.56 0.97 8.90
N LEU A 85 -7.41 0.55 7.97
CA LEU A 85 -7.00 0.03 6.65
C LEU A 85 -7.77 0.71 5.54
N HIS A 86 -7.06 1.27 4.58
CA HIS A 86 -7.63 1.84 3.37
C HIS A 86 -7.13 1.10 2.14
N LEU A 87 -7.83 1.27 1.03
CA LEU A 87 -7.39 0.91 -0.31
C LEU A 87 -7.33 2.17 -1.17
N GLY A 88 -6.20 2.40 -1.83
CA GLY A 88 -6.03 3.53 -2.75
C GLY A 88 -5.99 4.88 -2.06
N SER A 89 -5.53 4.95 -0.81
CA SER A 89 -5.36 6.23 -0.09
C SER A 89 -3.99 6.87 -0.34
N GLU A 90 -2.97 6.05 -0.62
CA GLU A 90 -1.60 6.52 -0.86
C GLU A 90 -1.16 6.26 -2.29
N VAL A 91 -1.19 4.99 -2.70
CA VAL A 91 -0.87 4.53 -4.05
C VAL A 91 -2.09 3.80 -4.60
N PRO A 92 -2.39 3.95 -5.90
CA PRO A 92 -3.52 3.25 -6.48
C PRO A 92 -3.38 1.74 -6.37
N SER A 93 -4.49 1.03 -6.16
CA SER A 93 -4.50 -0.43 -6.02
C SER A 93 -3.68 -0.99 -4.85
N TYR A 94 -3.24 -0.16 -3.90
CA TYR A 94 -2.58 -0.60 -2.68
C TYR A 94 -3.51 -0.59 -1.48
N PHE A 95 -3.41 -1.62 -0.65
CA PHE A 95 -3.92 -1.56 0.72
C PHE A 95 -2.89 -0.88 1.59
N THR A 96 -3.30 0.11 2.37
CA THR A 96 -2.46 0.85 3.32
C THR A 96 -3.04 0.71 4.72
N ARG A 97 -2.29 0.05 5.61
CA ARG A 97 -2.63 -0.02 7.04
C ARG A 97 -1.93 1.11 7.78
N TYR A 98 -2.71 1.92 8.47
CA TYR A 98 -2.23 3.08 9.23
C TYR A 98 -2.18 2.75 10.71
N LEU A 99 -1.02 2.94 11.32
CA LEU A 99 -0.77 2.78 12.75
C LEU A 99 -0.28 4.13 13.29
N ALA A 100 -1.14 4.86 13.99
CA ALA A 100 -0.83 6.17 14.55
C ALA A 100 -0.82 6.13 16.08
N THR A 101 0.16 6.77 16.71
CA THR A 101 0.21 6.92 18.16
C THR A 101 0.89 8.21 18.61
N ILE A 102 0.68 8.56 19.88
CA ILE A 102 1.27 9.70 20.56
C ILE A 102 1.92 9.18 21.83
N LYS A 103 3.19 9.53 22.04
CA LYS A 103 3.92 9.27 23.28
C LYS A 103 4.69 10.52 23.70
N ASP A 104 4.36 11.03 24.88
CA ASP A 104 4.90 12.28 25.41
C ASP A 104 4.70 13.46 24.45
N ARG A 105 5.78 13.96 23.84
CA ARG A 105 5.74 15.07 22.85
C ARG A 105 5.99 14.59 21.41
N ILE A 106 5.92 13.28 21.15
CA ILE A 106 6.14 12.69 19.83
C ILE A 106 4.86 12.06 19.30
N ALA A 107 4.47 12.46 18.10
CA ALA A 107 3.47 11.76 17.29
C ALA A 107 4.20 10.85 16.30
N VAL A 108 3.74 9.61 16.18
CA VAL A 108 4.32 8.59 15.30
C VAL A 108 3.23 8.06 14.39
N LEU A 109 3.52 8.00 13.09
CA LEU A 109 2.70 7.32 12.11
C LEU A 109 3.55 6.29 11.37
N VAL A 110 3.03 5.07 11.29
CA VAL A 110 3.59 3.99 10.48
C VAL A 110 2.54 3.55 9.48
N THR A 111 2.92 3.47 8.21
CA THR A 111 2.08 2.89 7.16
C THR A 111 2.69 1.58 6.66
N PHE A 112 1.85 0.57 6.51
CA PHE A 112 2.21 -0.69 5.86
C PHE A 112 1.38 -0.81 4.60
N SER A 113 2.02 -0.65 3.45
CA SER A 113 1.35 -0.61 2.16
C SER A 113 1.78 -1.79 1.29
N ALA A 114 0.84 -2.48 0.67
CA ALA A 114 1.14 -3.49 -0.34
C ALA A 114 0.09 -3.49 -1.45
N HIS A 115 0.55 -3.82 -2.66
CA HIS A 115 -0.34 -3.96 -3.81
C HIS A 115 -1.40 -5.02 -3.53
N ARG A 116 -2.65 -4.78 -3.96
CA ARG A 116 -3.79 -5.66 -3.66
C ARG A 116 -3.55 -7.11 -4.07
N ASP A 117 -2.84 -7.34 -5.18
CA ASP A 117 -2.58 -8.67 -5.72
C ASP A 117 -1.50 -9.43 -4.94
N HIS A 118 -0.70 -8.71 -4.14
CA HIS A 118 0.39 -9.27 -3.33
C HIS A 118 0.15 -9.13 -1.83
N TYR A 119 -0.96 -8.51 -1.41
CA TYR A 119 -1.22 -8.26 0.01
C TYR A 119 -1.15 -9.52 0.88
N ALA A 120 -1.69 -10.65 0.38
CA ALA A 120 -1.64 -11.93 1.09
C ALA A 120 -0.20 -12.37 1.41
N LYS A 121 0.74 -12.17 0.47
CA LYS A 121 2.18 -12.49 0.63
C LYS A 121 2.81 -11.72 1.80
N TYR A 122 2.45 -10.45 1.97
CA TYR A 122 3.05 -9.57 2.99
C TYR A 122 2.27 -9.47 4.30
N SER A 123 0.98 -9.81 4.29
CA SER A 123 0.07 -9.66 5.43
C SER A 123 0.60 -10.25 6.75
N THR A 124 1.18 -11.45 6.69
CA THR A 124 1.75 -12.11 7.87
C THR A 124 2.99 -11.39 8.40
N ALA A 125 3.87 -10.94 7.51
CA ALA A 125 5.07 -10.18 7.88
C ALA A 125 4.69 -8.81 8.48
N PHE A 126 3.71 -8.12 7.88
CA PHE A 126 3.15 -6.87 8.41
C PHE A 126 2.54 -7.08 9.78
N PHE A 127 1.74 -8.13 9.98
CA PHE A 127 1.16 -8.44 11.28
C PHE A 127 2.23 -8.66 12.36
N ARG A 128 3.30 -9.41 12.06
CA ARG A 128 4.42 -9.60 12.98
C ARG A 128 5.15 -8.30 13.28
N ALA A 129 5.41 -7.48 12.26
CA ALA A 129 6.05 -6.18 12.41
C ALA A 129 5.23 -5.25 13.30
N VAL A 130 3.91 -5.14 13.06
CA VAL A 130 2.99 -4.35 13.87
C VAL A 130 3.03 -4.78 15.33
N ASN A 131 2.94 -6.08 15.63
CA ASN A 131 2.97 -6.58 17.01
C ASN A 131 4.34 -6.40 17.69
N SER A 132 5.41 -6.14 16.94
CA SER A 132 6.74 -5.85 17.48
C SER A 132 7.00 -4.36 17.73
N LEU A 133 6.10 -3.47 17.31
CA LEU A 133 6.29 -2.03 17.43
C LEU A 133 6.38 -1.60 18.90
N ARG A 134 7.42 -0.82 19.21
CA ARG A 134 7.66 -0.21 20.52
C ARG A 134 8.03 1.25 20.32
N VAL A 135 7.29 2.16 20.95
CA VAL A 135 7.63 3.58 20.95
C VAL A 135 8.53 3.88 22.14
N ILE A 136 9.75 4.31 21.86
CA ILE A 136 10.74 4.68 22.88
C ILE A 136 10.97 6.18 22.77
N ALA A 137 10.44 6.95 23.71
CA ALA A 137 10.67 8.38 23.83
C ALA A 137 11.57 8.59 25.06
N THR A 138 12.90 8.61 24.88
CA THR A 138 13.81 9.04 25.95
C THR A 138 14.32 10.44 25.64
N LYS A 139 14.48 11.26 26.68
CA LYS A 139 15.01 12.63 26.55
C LYS A 139 16.39 12.67 25.86
N ASN A 140 17.16 11.58 25.96
CA ASN A 140 18.47 11.44 25.32
C ASN A 140 18.38 11.04 23.84
N LEU A 141 17.40 10.23 23.44
CA LEU A 141 17.15 9.90 22.02
C LEU A 141 16.67 11.12 21.23
N LEU A 142 15.94 12.03 21.87
CA LEU A 142 15.55 13.34 21.29
C LEU A 142 16.75 14.26 21.02
N ALA A 143 17.91 13.97 21.60
CA ALA A 143 19.14 14.72 21.43
C ALA A 143 20.18 13.97 20.57
N ASP A 144 19.85 12.76 20.09
CA ASP A 144 20.74 11.93 19.27
C ASP A 144 20.70 12.37 17.79
N PRO A 145 21.81 12.83 17.21
CA PRO A 145 21.87 13.24 15.80
C PRO A 145 21.56 12.12 14.79
N SER A 146 21.70 10.86 15.20
CA SER A 146 21.47 9.68 14.35
C SER A 146 19.99 9.30 14.21
N ALA A 147 19.12 9.83 15.09
CA ALA A 147 17.68 9.60 15.04
C ALA A 147 16.98 10.38 13.90
N GLY A 148 17.71 11.25 13.21
CA GLY A 148 17.17 12.20 12.22
C GLY A 148 16.52 13.42 12.89
N PRO A 149 16.45 14.56 12.21
CA PRO A 149 15.81 15.76 12.76
C PRO A 149 14.31 15.53 12.95
N LEU A 150 13.80 15.74 14.17
CA LEU A 150 12.36 15.82 14.40
C LEU A 150 11.80 17.06 13.72
N ARG A 151 10.79 16.86 12.88
CA ARG A 151 10.12 17.98 12.24
C ARG A 151 9.25 18.75 13.24
N PRO A 152 9.15 20.08 13.09
CA PRO A 152 8.19 20.89 13.83
C PRO A 152 6.74 20.46 13.54
N SER A 153 5.81 20.92 14.38
CA SER A 153 4.38 20.61 14.26
C SER A 153 3.70 21.41 13.12
N ASP A 154 4.05 21.16 11.87
CA ASP A 154 3.30 21.63 10.70
C ASP A 154 2.27 20.55 10.25
N GLY A 155 0.99 20.75 10.59
CA GLY A 155 -0.12 19.91 10.11
C GLY A 155 -0.34 18.59 10.87
N SER A 156 -1.04 17.65 10.24
CA SER A 156 -1.35 16.31 10.79
C SER A 156 -0.26 15.31 10.41
N SER A 157 0.02 14.31 11.24
CA SER A 157 0.95 13.23 10.86
C SER A 157 0.55 12.51 9.56
N PHE A 158 -0.75 12.52 9.19
CA PHE A 158 -1.27 11.88 7.98
C PHE A 158 -1.01 12.65 6.68
N SER A 159 -0.83 13.97 6.70
CA SER A 159 -0.55 14.72 5.47
C SER A 159 0.83 14.40 4.90
N ASN A 160 1.71 13.80 5.71
CA ASN A 160 3.11 13.58 5.34
C ASN A 160 3.36 12.16 4.81
N ALA A 161 2.57 11.16 5.24
CA ALA A 161 2.73 9.78 4.76
C ALA A 161 2.58 9.65 3.24
N GLY A 162 1.66 10.40 2.63
CA GLY A 162 1.49 10.40 1.18
C GLY A 162 2.58 11.12 0.40
N GLY A 163 3.24 12.11 1.02
CA GLY A 163 4.40 12.78 0.42
C GLY A 163 5.65 11.90 0.37
N ALA A 164 5.77 10.95 1.30
CA ALA A 164 6.90 10.02 1.39
C ALA A 164 6.75 8.77 0.52
N MET A 165 5.63 8.60 -0.19
CA MET A 165 5.45 7.47 -1.10
C MET A 165 6.32 7.64 -2.35
N PRO A 166 7.17 6.65 -2.69
CA PRO A 166 7.98 6.68 -3.89
C PRO A 166 7.14 6.70 -5.17
N GLY A 167 7.48 7.58 -6.11
CA GLY A 167 6.73 7.77 -7.34
C GLY A 167 6.74 6.58 -8.31
N ASP A 168 7.66 5.63 -8.15
CA ASP A 168 7.73 4.41 -8.97
C ASP A 168 6.58 3.42 -8.68
N LEU A 169 5.86 3.61 -7.58
CA LEU A 169 4.70 2.81 -7.18
C LEU A 169 3.44 3.14 -7.98
N GLU A 170 3.28 4.38 -8.46
CA GLU A 170 2.09 4.83 -9.21
C GLU A 170 2.04 4.27 -10.64
N GLY A 171 3.17 3.79 -11.18
CA GLY A 171 3.29 3.23 -12.53
C GLY A 171 3.03 1.72 -12.63
N GLY A 172 2.61 1.08 -11.54
CA GLY A 172 2.60 -0.38 -11.39
C GLY A 172 1.64 -1.15 -12.31
N GLU A 173 0.56 -0.54 -12.81
CA GLU A 173 -0.41 -1.27 -13.64
C GLU A 173 0.14 -1.71 -15.00
N ALA A 174 1.20 -1.07 -15.50
CA ALA A 174 1.88 -1.47 -16.74
C ALA A 174 3.05 -2.47 -16.51
N GLY A 175 3.49 -2.68 -15.27
CA GLY A 175 4.70 -3.44 -14.96
C GLY A 175 4.49 -4.85 -14.39
N PHE A 176 3.28 -5.18 -13.92
CA PHE A 176 2.98 -6.50 -13.36
C PHE A 176 2.49 -7.54 -14.40
N GLY A 177 2.27 -7.12 -15.66
CA GLY A 177 1.75 -7.98 -16.72
C GLY A 177 2.78 -8.83 -17.46
N ASP A 178 4.07 -8.48 -17.46
CA ASP A 178 5.03 -9.06 -18.42
C ASP A 178 5.99 -10.11 -17.86
N ALA A 179 5.90 -10.48 -16.57
CA ALA A 179 6.80 -11.49 -16.00
C ALA A 179 6.21 -12.92 -15.95
N LEU A 180 4.96 -13.15 -16.38
CA LEU A 180 4.35 -14.50 -16.45
C LEU A 180 3.49 -14.74 -17.71
N GLY A 181 3.71 -13.97 -18.79
CA GLY A 181 2.84 -13.93 -19.96
C GLY A 181 3.43 -14.46 -21.28
N GLY A 182 4.50 -15.25 -21.25
CA GLY A 182 5.10 -15.84 -22.45
C GLY A 182 4.26 -16.97 -23.06
N GLY A 183 3.15 -16.66 -23.73
CA GLY A 183 2.41 -17.67 -24.51
C GLY A 183 0.99 -17.34 -25.01
N GLY A 184 0.42 -16.17 -24.70
CA GLY A 184 -1.01 -15.91 -24.95
C GLY A 184 -1.43 -15.62 -26.40
N GLY A 185 -0.50 -15.29 -27.29
CA GLY A 185 -0.82 -14.88 -28.68
C GLY A 185 -1.21 -16.05 -29.60
N LYS A 186 -0.50 -17.18 -29.49
CA LYS A 186 -0.78 -18.36 -30.36
C LYS A 186 -2.07 -19.06 -29.98
N MET A 187 -2.41 -19.15 -28.69
CA MET A 187 -3.57 -19.91 -28.26
C MET A 187 -4.90 -19.23 -28.61
N LYS A 188 -4.97 -17.88 -28.56
CA LYS A 188 -6.16 -17.14 -29.03
C LYS A 188 -6.37 -17.30 -30.54
N ASN A 189 -5.29 -17.26 -31.33
CA ASN A 189 -5.38 -17.46 -32.78
C ASN A 189 -5.75 -18.91 -33.15
N ILE A 190 -5.25 -19.90 -32.39
CA ILE A 190 -5.61 -21.32 -32.58
C ILE A 190 -7.08 -21.56 -32.20
N LEU A 191 -7.56 -21.00 -31.09
CA LEU A 191 -8.96 -21.15 -30.67
C LEU A 191 -9.93 -20.46 -31.65
N LEU A 192 -9.56 -19.29 -32.19
CA LEU A 192 -10.35 -18.61 -33.21
C LEU A 192 -10.40 -19.43 -34.52
N ALA A 193 -9.27 -20.03 -34.92
CA ALA A 193 -9.21 -20.88 -36.12
C ALA A 193 -10.05 -22.17 -35.96
N ILE A 194 -10.00 -22.81 -34.78
CA ILE A 194 -10.82 -24.00 -34.47
C ILE A 194 -12.32 -23.64 -34.47
N ALA A 195 -12.69 -22.50 -33.89
CA ALA A 195 -14.08 -22.04 -33.88
C ALA A 195 -14.63 -21.79 -35.30
N LEU A 196 -13.82 -21.22 -36.19
CA LEU A 196 -14.20 -21.01 -37.60
C LEU A 196 -14.36 -22.33 -38.37
N ILE A 197 -13.49 -23.31 -38.13
CA ILE A 197 -13.60 -24.65 -38.75
C ILE A 197 -14.86 -25.37 -38.28
N LEU A 198 -15.18 -25.29 -36.98
CA LEU A 198 -16.40 -25.89 -36.43
C LEU A 198 -17.67 -25.21 -36.94
N ALA A 199 -17.65 -23.88 -37.10
CA ALA A 199 -18.78 -23.14 -37.69
C ALA A 199 -19.01 -23.51 -39.16
N ALA A 200 -17.93 -23.62 -39.95
CA ALA A 200 -18.02 -24.05 -41.36
C ALA A 200 -18.50 -25.50 -41.49
N GLY A 201 -17.98 -26.42 -40.66
CA GLY A 201 -18.42 -27.81 -40.63
C GLY A 201 -19.87 -27.98 -40.19
N GLY A 202 -20.30 -27.25 -39.15
CA GLY A 202 -21.68 -27.24 -38.67
C GLY A 202 -22.66 -26.67 -39.69
N GLY A 203 -22.29 -25.58 -40.36
CA GLY A 203 -23.08 -24.98 -41.44
C GLY A 203 -23.25 -25.91 -42.64
N TYR A 204 -22.20 -26.64 -43.03
CA TYR A 204 -22.26 -27.61 -44.13
C TYR A 204 -23.17 -28.81 -43.80
N ILE A 205 -23.07 -29.35 -42.58
CA ILE A 205 -23.93 -30.46 -42.13
C ILE A 205 -25.39 -30.02 -42.06
N PHE A 206 -25.67 -28.82 -41.52
CA PHE A 206 -27.02 -28.26 -41.42
C PHE A 206 -27.67 -27.98 -42.79
N MET A 207 -26.88 -27.50 -43.76
CA MET A 207 -27.38 -27.34 -45.13
C MET A 207 -27.63 -28.68 -45.82
N LYS A 208 -26.81 -29.70 -45.56
CA LYS A 208 -26.99 -31.05 -46.14
C LYS A 208 -28.20 -31.77 -45.55
N SER A 209 -28.54 -31.56 -44.27
CA SER A 209 -29.74 -32.13 -43.65
C SER A 209 -31.05 -31.46 -44.10
N ARG A 210 -30.98 -30.29 -44.74
CA ARG A 210 -32.15 -29.61 -45.34
C ARG A 210 -32.40 -29.98 -46.81
N LYS A 211 -31.48 -30.73 -47.44
CA LYS A 211 -31.60 -31.17 -48.85
C LYS A 211 -31.99 -32.65 -49.01
N LYS A 212 -32.33 -33.34 -47.92
CA LYS A 212 -33.05 -34.61 -47.91
C LYS A 212 -34.47 -34.36 -47.42
#